data_AF-A0A7D9HN33-F1
#
_entry.id   AF-A0A7D9HN33-F1
#
_cell.length_a   1.000
_cell.length_b   1.000
_cell.length_c   1.000
_cell.angle_alpha   90.00
_cell.angle_beta   90.00
_cell.angle_gamma   90.00
#
_symmetry.space_group_name_H-M   'P 1'
#
loop_
_entity.id
_entity.type
_entity.pdbx_description
1 polymer ?
#
loop_
_entity_poly.entity_id
_entity_poly.type
_entity_poly.pdbx_seq_one_letter_code
_entity_poly.pdbx_strand_id
1 'polypeptide(L)'
;MSKDTIKSLKKENDDLKAQTESIMEELKKVKDLVNSKEINIAKGDHICSTSNKETLKSLEYLSKEYDDQKRFTQAVKQQISRLETRVTEIAVKLDSLSNSIDEVQQYSYQYNIKLMGIPEIKENESATETSVLCERIFKAMGVQVSLLTAWRQETQTAADQNLSFANLHDASHKNK
;
A
#
# COMPACT_ATOMS: atom_id res chain seq x y z
N MET A 1 7.45 -18.92 84.62
CA MET A 1 6.52 -19.15 83.50
C MET A 1 5.11 -19.14 84.04
N SER A 2 4.22 -18.29 83.51
CA SER A 2 2.84 -18.22 84.00
C SER A 2 2.05 -19.48 83.61
N LYS A 3 1.09 -19.92 84.43
CA LYS A 3 0.25 -21.10 84.13
C LYS A 3 -0.51 -20.95 82.81
N ASP A 4 -0.86 -19.72 82.43
CA ASP A 4 -1.56 -19.42 81.18
C ASP A 4 -0.65 -19.62 79.96
N THR A 5 0.63 -19.27 80.07
CA THR A 5 1.62 -19.51 79.02
C THR A 5 1.79 -21.02 78.74
N ILE A 6 1.83 -21.84 79.80
CA ILE A 6 1.97 -23.30 79.68
C ILE A 6 0.73 -23.92 79.04
N LYS A 7 -0.48 -23.42 79.38
CA LYS A 7 -1.74 -23.91 78.80
C LYS A 7 -1.86 -23.56 77.32
N SER A 8 -1.43 -22.36 76.92
CA SER A 8 -1.42 -21.92 75.53
C SER A 8 -0.46 -22.77 74.68
N LEU A 9 0.76 -22.99 75.16
CA LEU A 9 1.75 -23.83 74.48
C LEU A 9 1.28 -25.29 74.33
N LYS A 10 0.57 -25.82 75.32
CA LYS A 10 0.04 -27.19 75.24
C LYS A 10 -1.03 -27.32 74.16
N LYS A 11 -1.95 -26.35 74.08
CA LYS A 11 -2.99 -26.32 73.04
C LYS A 11 -2.38 -26.22 71.64
N GLU A 12 -1.41 -25.32 71.45
CA GLU A 12 -0.74 -25.15 70.16
C GLU A 12 0.03 -26.41 69.73
N ASN A 13 0.63 -27.13 70.68
CA ASN A 13 1.29 -28.41 70.38
C ASN A 13 0.31 -29.50 69.93
N ASP A 14 -0.85 -29.59 70.58
CA ASP A 14 -1.91 -30.53 70.19
C ASP A 14 -2.46 -30.18 68.79
N ASP A 15 -2.65 -28.89 68.48
CA ASP A 15 -3.08 -28.42 67.15
C ASP A 15 -2.03 -28.72 66.06
N LEU A 16 -0.74 -28.55 66.36
CA LEU A 16 0.36 -28.90 65.44
C LEU A 16 0.44 -30.40 65.19
N LYS A 17 0.19 -31.21 66.22
CA LYS A 17 0.17 -32.67 66.10
C LYS A 17 -0.96 -33.13 65.18
N ALA A 18 -2.15 -32.57 65.33
CA ALA A 18 -3.29 -32.85 64.45
C ALA A 18 -3.01 -32.45 62.98
N GLN A 19 -2.39 -31.29 62.75
CA GLN A 19 -1.99 -30.87 61.40
C GLN A 19 -0.95 -31.81 60.79
N THR A 20 0.00 -32.28 61.59
CA THR A 20 1.04 -33.21 61.12
C THR A 20 0.43 -34.55 60.70
N GLU A 21 -0.52 -35.08 61.47
CA GLU A 21 -1.24 -36.31 61.12
C GLU A 21 -2.05 -36.14 59.82
N SER A 22 -2.74 -35.01 59.66
CA SER A 22 -3.48 -34.70 58.43
C SER A 22 -2.58 -34.63 57.19
N ILE A 23 -1.46 -33.91 57.26
CA ILE A 23 -0.52 -33.77 56.15
C ILE A 23 0.12 -35.14 55.82
N MET A 24 0.43 -35.95 56.83
CA MET A 24 0.99 -37.28 56.63
C MET A 24 0.02 -38.19 55.86
N GLU A 25 -1.28 -38.07 56.12
CA GLU A 25 -2.30 -38.84 55.41
C GLU A 25 -2.51 -38.35 53.96
N GLU A 26 -2.48 -37.05 53.72
CA GLU A 26 -2.50 -36.50 52.35
C GLU A 26 -1.27 -36.91 51.54
N LEU A 27 -0.08 -36.86 52.14
CA LEU A 27 1.15 -37.33 51.48
C LEU A 27 1.08 -38.82 51.14
N LYS A 28 0.48 -39.63 52.01
CA LYS A 28 0.24 -41.05 51.73
C LYS A 28 -0.69 -41.23 50.53
N LYS A 29 -1.81 -40.49 50.48
CA LYS A 29 -2.75 -40.51 49.35
C LYS A 29 -2.10 -40.10 48.03
N VAL A 30 -1.29 -39.03 48.04
CA VAL A 30 -0.55 -38.57 46.84
C VAL A 30 0.45 -39.63 46.39
N LYS A 31 1.19 -40.22 47.32
CA LYS A 31 2.16 -41.28 47.02
C LYS A 31 1.51 -42.52 46.40
N ASP A 32 0.38 -42.95 46.94
CA ASP A 32 -0.39 -44.07 46.39
C ASP A 32 -0.93 -43.76 44.99
N LEU A 33 -1.37 -42.52 44.74
CA LEU A 33 -1.83 -42.08 43.43
C LEU A 33 -0.69 -42.09 42.39
N VAL A 34 0.50 -41.60 42.75
CA VAL A 34 1.67 -41.59 41.85
C VAL A 34 2.10 -43.02 41.50
N ASN A 35 2.22 -43.89 42.50
CA ASN A 35 2.56 -45.30 42.28
C ASN A 35 1.52 -46.00 41.40
N SER A 36 0.23 -45.73 41.58
CA SER A 36 -0.83 -46.29 40.72
C SER A 36 -0.72 -45.81 39.26
N LYS A 37 -0.32 -44.56 39.03
CA LYS A 37 -0.10 -44.01 37.68
C LYS A 37 1.14 -44.60 37.02
N GLU A 38 2.24 -44.76 37.75
CA GLU A 38 3.47 -45.38 37.22
C GLU A 38 3.25 -46.85 36.83
N ILE A 39 2.47 -47.62 37.61
CA ILE A 39 2.13 -49.02 37.27
C ILE A 39 1.26 -49.10 36.00
N ASN A 40 0.38 -48.13 35.76
CA ASN A 40 -0.43 -48.08 34.55
C ASN A 40 0.39 -47.73 33.30
N ILE A 41 1.46 -46.94 33.43
CA ILE A 41 2.36 -46.62 32.31
C ILE A 41 3.23 -47.84 31.94
N ALA A 42 3.62 -48.67 32.91
CA ALA A 42 4.46 -49.85 32.66
C ALA A 42 3.71 -51.09 32.13
N LYS A 43 2.37 -51.14 32.20
CA LYS A 43 1.55 -52.30 31.77
C LYS A 43 0.73 -52.07 30.50
N GLY A 44 0.72 -50.84 29.96
CA GLY A 44 0.01 -50.49 28.74
C GLY A 44 0.91 -50.49 27.51
N ASP A 45 1.58 -51.62 27.23
CA ASP A 45 2.27 -51.77 25.95
C ASP A 45 1.21 -52.05 24.86
N HIS A 46 1.35 -51.35 23.73
CA HIS A 46 0.67 -51.63 22.47
C HIS A 46 -0.76 -51.07 22.20
N ILE A 47 -0.92 -49.74 22.15
CA ILE A 47 -1.83 -49.04 21.17
C ILE A 47 -1.50 -47.53 20.97
N CYS A 48 -0.60 -46.90 21.75
CA CYS A 48 -0.32 -45.45 21.60
C CYS A 48 1.18 -45.11 21.55
N SER A 49 1.91 -45.62 20.56
CA SER A 49 3.28 -45.15 20.26
C SER A 49 3.50 -44.79 18.78
N THR A 50 2.71 -45.37 17.87
CA THR A 50 2.72 -45.03 16.44
C THR A 50 1.92 -43.77 16.14
N SER A 51 0.73 -43.64 16.74
CA SER A 51 -0.14 -42.46 16.61
C SER A 51 0.60 -41.15 16.93
N ASN A 52 1.40 -41.13 17.99
CA ASN A 52 2.10 -39.91 18.41
C ASN A 52 3.23 -39.51 17.43
N LYS A 53 3.93 -40.46 16.80
CA LYS A 53 5.01 -40.16 15.84
C LYS A 53 4.47 -39.66 14.50
N GLU A 54 3.37 -40.23 14.02
CA GLU A 54 2.71 -39.76 12.79
C GLU A 54 2.10 -38.37 13.00
N THR A 55 1.45 -38.11 14.14
CA THR A 55 0.93 -36.78 14.47
C THR A 55 2.03 -35.73 14.59
N LEU A 56 3.19 -36.06 15.18
CA LEU A 56 4.34 -35.15 15.23
C LEU A 56 4.89 -34.82 13.84
N LYS A 57 5.01 -35.82 12.96
CA LYS A 57 5.44 -35.60 11.56
C LYS A 57 4.44 -34.76 10.78
N SER A 58 3.14 -34.99 10.96
CA SER A 58 2.09 -34.17 10.33
C SER A 58 2.11 -32.73 10.84
N LEU A 59 2.38 -32.51 12.13
CA LEU A 59 2.51 -31.18 12.71
C LEU A 59 3.76 -30.46 12.22
N GLU A 60 4.90 -31.14 12.12
CA GLU A 60 6.13 -30.59 11.54
C GLU A 60 5.93 -30.21 10.06
N TYR A 61 5.28 -31.09 9.29
CA TYR A 61 4.92 -30.80 7.90
C TYR A 61 4.04 -29.55 7.81
N LEU A 62 2.97 -29.47 8.61
CA LEU A 62 2.07 -28.31 8.61
C LEU A 62 2.76 -27.02 9.07
N SER A 63 3.65 -27.10 10.05
CA SER A 63 4.47 -25.97 10.49
C SER A 63 5.37 -25.47 9.37
N LYS A 64 6.01 -26.39 8.63
CA LYS A 64 6.86 -26.04 7.50
C LYS A 64 6.07 -25.38 6.37
N GLU A 65 4.93 -25.96 5.99
CA GLU A 65 4.04 -25.36 4.97
C GLU A 65 3.57 -23.96 5.39
N TYR A 66 3.27 -23.76 6.68
CA TYR A 66 2.91 -22.44 7.20
C TYR A 66 4.07 -21.44 7.09
N ASP A 67 5.28 -21.84 7.45
CA ASP A 67 6.48 -21.00 7.32
C ASP A 67 6.79 -20.65 5.87
N ASP A 68 6.68 -21.62 4.96
CA ASP A 68 6.89 -21.43 3.52
C ASP A 68 5.83 -20.47 2.94
N GLN A 69 4.56 -20.64 3.32
CA GLN A 69 3.47 -19.73 2.92
C GLN A 69 3.68 -18.32 3.47
N LYS A 70 4.16 -18.19 4.72
CA LYS A 70 4.47 -16.90 5.34
C LYS A 70 5.63 -16.20 4.62
N ARG A 71 6.68 -16.93 4.28
CA ARG A 71 7.82 -16.43 3.49
C ARG A 71 7.37 -15.97 2.11
N PHE A 72 6.55 -16.77 1.42
CA PHE A 72 5.99 -16.41 0.12
C PHE A 72 5.16 -15.11 0.22
N THR A 73 4.27 -15.03 1.21
CA THR A 73 3.44 -13.84 1.45
C THR A 73 4.31 -12.60 1.69
N GLN A 74 5.39 -12.73 2.47
CA GLN A 74 6.33 -11.64 2.71
C GLN A 74 7.05 -11.22 1.43
N ALA A 75 7.51 -12.17 0.62
CA ALA A 75 8.16 -11.89 -0.67
C ALA A 75 7.21 -11.18 -1.65
N VAL A 76 5.95 -11.61 -1.73
CA VAL A 76 4.92 -10.96 -2.55
C VAL A 76 4.68 -9.52 -2.08
N LYS A 77 4.55 -9.29 -0.77
CA LYS A 77 4.40 -7.93 -0.22
C LYS A 77 5.58 -7.03 -0.57
N GLN A 78 6.81 -7.55 -0.53
CA GLN A 78 8.00 -6.80 -0.94
C GLN A 78 7.98 -6.45 -2.43
N GLN A 79 7.58 -7.38 -3.30
CA GLN A 79 7.47 -7.11 -4.74
C GLN A 79 6.38 -6.08 -5.05
N ILE A 80 5.23 -6.16 -4.37
CA ILE A 80 4.14 -5.16 -4.51
C ILE A 80 4.66 -3.78 -4.11
N SER A 81 5.27 -3.64 -2.93
CA SER A 81 5.82 -2.37 -2.47
C SER A 81 6.86 -1.81 -3.44
N ARG A 82 7.73 -2.67 -4.00
CA ARG A 82 8.69 -2.26 -5.03
C ARG A 82 8.00 -1.75 -6.30
N LEU A 83 6.91 -2.39 -6.73
CA LEU A 83 6.14 -1.93 -7.90
C LEU A 83 5.44 -0.61 -7.62
N GLU A 84 4.83 -0.44 -6.44
CA GLU A 84 4.20 0.82 -6.02
C GLU A 84 5.18 1.99 -6.07
N THR A 85 6.40 1.81 -5.54
CA THR A 85 7.45 2.84 -5.61
C THR A 85 7.80 3.18 -7.06
N ARG A 86 8.00 2.16 -7.92
CA ARG A 86 8.34 2.39 -9.33
C ARG A 86 7.22 3.12 -10.09
N VAL A 87 5.96 2.78 -9.82
CA VAL A 87 4.81 3.47 -10.42
C VAL A 87 4.77 4.94 -9.99
N THR A 88 5.00 5.20 -8.71
CA THR A 88 5.04 6.57 -8.17
C THR A 88 6.18 7.37 -8.80
N GLU A 89 7.37 6.79 -8.94
CA GLU A 89 8.51 7.43 -9.62
C GLU A 89 8.21 7.76 -11.09
N ILE A 90 7.52 6.85 -11.79
CA ILE A 90 7.11 7.08 -13.18
C ILE A 90 6.09 8.21 -13.26
N ALA A 91 5.11 8.26 -12.36
CA ALA A 91 4.11 9.33 -12.32
C ALA A 91 4.79 10.70 -12.14
N VAL A 92 5.71 10.84 -11.18
CA VAL A 92 6.46 12.09 -10.96
C VAL A 92 7.26 12.50 -12.20
N LYS A 93 7.92 11.55 -12.87
CA LYS A 93 8.67 11.83 -14.11
C LYS A 93 7.75 12.25 -15.26
N LEU A 94 6.56 11.65 -15.35
CA LEU A 94 5.56 11.99 -16.34
C LEU A 94 5.03 13.41 -16.14
N ASP A 95 4.71 13.78 -14.90
CA ASP A 95 4.27 15.14 -14.55
C ASP A 95 5.35 16.17 -14.88
N SER A 96 6.61 15.88 -14.52
CA SER A 96 7.75 16.74 -14.86
C SER A 96 7.91 16.89 -16.38
N LEU A 97 7.74 15.81 -17.14
CA LEU A 97 7.85 15.84 -18.59
C LEU A 97 6.71 16.64 -19.23
N SER A 98 5.48 16.50 -18.72
CA SER A 98 4.33 17.29 -19.15
C SER A 98 4.60 18.77 -18.97
N ASN A 99 5.07 19.18 -17.79
CA ASN A 99 5.42 20.58 -17.52
C ASN A 99 6.50 21.10 -18.47
N SER A 100 7.55 20.31 -18.74
CA SER A 100 8.59 20.69 -19.70
C SER A 100 8.05 20.81 -21.13
N ILE A 101 7.09 19.97 -21.53
CA ILE A 101 6.42 20.10 -22.84
C ILE A 101 5.62 21.39 -22.90
N ASP A 102 4.85 21.69 -21.85
CA ASP A 102 4.04 22.91 -21.78
C ASP A 102 4.93 24.17 -21.84
N GLU A 103 6.06 24.17 -21.13
CA GLU A 103 7.07 25.25 -21.19
C GLU A 103 7.64 25.43 -22.60
N VAL A 104 8.00 24.33 -23.28
CA VAL A 104 8.52 24.38 -24.65
C VAL A 104 7.46 24.88 -25.63
N GLN A 105 6.21 24.44 -25.50
CA GLN A 105 5.11 24.92 -26.33
C GLN A 105 4.84 26.40 -26.09
N GLN A 106 4.80 26.84 -24.83
CA GLN A 106 4.62 28.25 -24.48
C GLN A 106 5.74 29.12 -25.02
N TYR A 107 7.00 28.69 -24.91
CA TYR A 107 8.14 29.38 -25.47
C TYR A 107 8.07 29.46 -27.01
N SER A 108 7.75 28.33 -27.67
CA SER A 108 7.63 28.24 -29.13
C SER A 108 6.56 29.17 -29.69
N TYR A 109 5.44 29.31 -28.97
CA TYR A 109 4.29 30.11 -29.39
C TYR A 109 4.28 31.53 -28.81
N GLN A 110 5.30 31.93 -28.03
CA GLN A 110 5.34 33.22 -27.33
C GLN A 110 5.17 34.42 -28.27
N TYR A 111 5.66 34.30 -29.51
CA TYR A 111 5.60 35.36 -30.52
C TYR A 111 4.53 35.10 -31.60
N ASN A 112 3.72 34.06 -31.44
CA ASN A 112 2.64 33.78 -32.38
C ASN A 112 1.46 34.72 -32.12
N ILE A 113 1.00 35.38 -33.18
CA ILE A 113 -0.18 36.25 -33.14
C ILE A 113 -1.31 35.57 -33.91
N LYS A 114 -2.49 35.50 -33.31
CA LYS A 114 -3.71 35.01 -33.98
C LYS A 114 -4.57 36.19 -34.41
N LEU A 115 -4.80 36.30 -35.72
CA LEU A 115 -5.72 37.27 -36.30
C LEU A 115 -7.06 36.58 -36.58
N MET A 116 -8.12 37.04 -35.91
CA MET A 116 -9.46 36.46 -36.02
C MET A 116 -10.36 37.35 -36.88
N GLY A 117 -11.25 36.74 -37.67
CA GLY A 117 -12.24 37.47 -38.47
C GLY A 117 -11.69 38.16 -39.73
N ILE A 118 -10.46 37.83 -40.14
CA ILE A 118 -9.87 38.35 -41.38
C ILE A 118 -10.40 37.55 -42.58
N PRO A 119 -11.10 38.18 -43.54
CA PRO A 119 -11.60 37.49 -44.72
C PRO A 119 -10.45 36.94 -45.58
N GLU A 120 -10.75 35.90 -46.36
CA GLU A 120 -9.82 35.38 -47.36
C GLU A 120 -9.69 36.34 -48.55
N ILE A 121 -8.49 36.44 -49.11
CA ILE A 121 -8.26 37.25 -50.32
C ILE A 121 -8.82 36.54 -51.55
N LYS A 122 -8.71 35.20 -51.57
CA LYS A 122 -9.17 34.30 -52.65
C LYS A 122 -9.31 32.88 -52.11
N GLU A 123 -10.04 32.03 -52.84
CA GLU A 123 -10.06 30.59 -52.57
C GLU A 123 -8.63 30.02 -52.61
N ASN A 124 -8.24 29.29 -51.57
CA ASN A 124 -6.89 28.74 -51.37
C ASN A 124 -5.79 29.82 -51.40
N GLU A 125 -5.92 30.81 -50.51
CA GLU A 125 -4.87 31.79 -50.24
C GLU A 125 -3.55 31.12 -49.83
N SER A 126 -2.45 31.48 -50.48
CA SER A 126 -1.12 30.97 -50.12
C SER A 126 -0.57 31.67 -48.87
N ALA A 127 0.43 31.05 -48.25
CA ALA A 127 1.15 31.60 -47.10
C ALA A 127 1.80 32.96 -47.37
N THR A 128 2.34 33.14 -48.58
CA THR A 128 2.95 34.39 -49.01
C THR A 128 1.89 35.50 -49.12
N GLU A 129 0.73 35.19 -49.69
CA GLU A 129 -0.39 36.14 -49.79
C GLU A 129 -0.92 36.52 -48.41
N THR A 130 -1.06 35.53 -47.53
CA THR A 130 -1.45 35.71 -46.13
C THR A 130 -0.46 36.62 -45.39
N SER A 131 0.84 36.39 -45.58
CA SER A 131 1.91 37.22 -44.99
C SER A 131 1.79 38.68 -45.44
N VAL A 132 1.61 38.91 -46.74
CA VAL A 132 1.46 40.27 -47.30
C VAL A 132 0.20 40.97 -46.79
N LEU A 133 -0.89 40.23 -46.55
CA LEU A 133 -2.09 40.79 -45.90
C LEU A 133 -1.82 41.17 -44.45
N CYS A 134 -1.21 40.27 -43.68
CA CYS A 134 -0.82 40.52 -42.29
C CYS A 134 0.08 41.76 -42.18
N GLU A 135 1.11 41.88 -43.01
CA GLU A 135 2.00 43.06 -43.03
C GLU A 135 1.23 44.35 -43.32
N ARG A 136 0.30 44.33 -44.28
CA ARG A 136 -0.55 45.50 -44.58
C ARG A 136 -1.42 45.89 -43.39
N ILE A 137 -1.99 44.93 -42.68
CA ILE A 137 -2.79 45.16 -41.47
C ILE A 137 -1.93 45.80 -40.37
N PHE A 138 -0.78 45.21 -40.05
CA PHE A 138 0.12 45.76 -39.02
C PHE A 138 0.66 47.15 -39.40
N LYS A 139 1.02 47.35 -40.67
CA LYS A 139 1.47 48.65 -41.17
C LYS A 139 0.37 49.70 -41.11
N ALA A 140 -0.89 49.34 -41.40
CA ALA A 140 -2.04 50.25 -41.26
C ALA A 140 -2.29 50.65 -39.80
N MET A 141 -1.93 49.78 -38.84
CA MET A 141 -1.92 50.09 -37.41
C MET A 141 -0.70 50.90 -36.96
N GLY A 142 0.22 51.25 -37.87
CA GLY A 142 1.45 51.98 -37.55
C GLY A 142 2.55 51.13 -36.93
N VAL A 143 2.42 49.79 -36.99
CA VAL A 143 3.39 48.85 -36.42
C VAL A 143 4.27 48.28 -37.54
N GLN A 144 5.58 48.35 -37.36
CA GLN A 144 6.53 47.67 -38.23
C GLN A 144 6.77 46.26 -37.68
N VAL A 145 6.46 45.24 -38.50
CA VAL A 145 6.63 43.83 -38.14
C VAL A 145 7.57 43.14 -39.13
N SER A 146 8.26 42.11 -38.67
CA SER A 146 8.98 41.15 -39.51
C SER A 146 8.37 39.78 -39.26
N LEU A 147 7.70 39.24 -40.26
CA LEU A 147 7.05 37.94 -40.17
C LEU A 147 8.02 36.84 -40.59
N LEU A 148 8.19 35.84 -39.74
CA LEU A 148 8.95 34.63 -40.12
C LEU A 148 8.11 33.73 -41.01
N THR A 149 6.85 33.48 -40.61
CA THR A 149 5.88 32.73 -41.40
C THR A 149 4.46 33.23 -41.09
N ALA A 150 3.53 33.06 -42.03
CA ALA A 150 2.10 33.25 -41.80
C ALA A 150 1.31 32.19 -42.54
N TRP A 151 0.32 31.61 -41.87
CA TRP A 151 -0.53 30.56 -42.42
C TRP A 151 -1.94 30.77 -41.90
N ARG A 152 -2.93 30.49 -42.74
CA ARG A 152 -4.33 30.48 -42.35
C ARG A 152 -4.69 29.10 -41.82
N GLN A 153 -5.36 29.05 -40.68
CA GLN A 153 -6.00 27.84 -40.18
C GLN A 153 -7.47 27.84 -40.60
N GLU A 154 -7.96 26.70 -41.07
CA GLU A 154 -9.38 26.50 -41.35
C GLU A 154 -10.19 26.74 -40.07
N THR A 155 -11.33 27.42 -40.21
CA THR A 155 -12.26 27.66 -39.10
C THR A 155 -12.80 26.33 -38.57
N GLN A 156 -12.32 25.93 -37.39
CA GLN A 156 -12.99 24.90 -36.58
C GLN A 156 -14.36 25.44 -36.16
N THR A 157 -15.41 24.71 -36.50
CA THR A 157 -16.78 25.08 -36.14
C THR A 157 -16.95 25.02 -34.62
N ALA A 158 -17.91 25.74 -34.04
CA ALA A 158 -18.14 25.78 -32.59
C ALA A 158 -18.36 24.39 -31.94
N ALA A 159 -18.69 23.37 -32.73
CA ALA A 159 -18.78 21.98 -32.28
C ALA A 159 -17.40 21.37 -31.93
N ASP A 160 -16.35 21.76 -32.64
CA ASP A 160 -15.00 21.20 -32.48
C ASP A 160 -14.26 21.77 -31.27
N GLN A 161 -14.59 23.00 -30.86
CA GLN A 161 -14.00 23.64 -29.68
C GLN A 161 -14.46 23.00 -28.36
N ASN A 162 -15.69 22.50 -28.29
CA ASN A 162 -16.22 21.82 -27.10
C ASN A 162 -15.57 20.45 -26.86
N LEU A 163 -15.10 19.76 -27.90
CA LEU A 163 -14.35 18.51 -27.77
C LEU A 163 -12.94 18.74 -27.22
N SER A 164 -12.31 19.88 -27.54
CA SER A 164 -10.99 20.26 -26.99
C SER A 164 -11.07 20.65 -25.51
N PHE A 165 -12.06 21.46 -25.11
CA PHE A 165 -12.24 21.86 -23.71
C PHE A 165 -12.72 20.71 -22.79
N ALA A 166 -13.55 19.78 -23.30
CA ALA A 166 -14.00 18.63 -22.53
C ALA A 166 -12.83 17.70 -22.15
N ASN A 167 -11.82 17.56 -23.02
CA ASN A 167 -10.64 16.73 -22.76
C ASN A 167 -9.68 17.32 -21.73
N LEU A 168 -9.69 18.64 -21.51
CA LEU A 168 -8.93 19.31 -20.44
C LEU A 168 -9.65 19.24 -19.09
N HIS A 169 -10.98 19.28 -19.07
CA HIS A 169 -11.74 19.25 -17.81
C HIS A 169 -11.92 17.83 -17.23
N ASP A 170 -11.90 16.79 -18.07
CA ASP A 170 -12.08 15.39 -17.63
C ASP A 170 -10.78 14.75 -17.08
N ALA A 171 -9.61 15.38 -17.32
CA ALA A 171 -8.33 14.98 -16.73
C ALA A 171 -8.14 15.49 -15.28
N SER A 172 -8.82 16.59 -14.90
CA SER A 172 -8.69 17.19 -13.57
C SER A 172 -9.57 16.50 -12.50
N HIS A 173 -10.66 15.82 -12.89
CA HIS A 173 -11.60 15.21 -11.95
C HIS A 173 -11.44 13.71 -11.71
N LYS A 174 -10.47 13.02 -12.35
CA LYS A 174 -10.24 11.58 -12.16
C LYS A 174 -9.15 11.22 -11.13
N ASN A 175 -8.55 12.20 -10.46
CA ASN A 175 -7.58 11.98 -9.37
C ASN A 175 -8.16 12.43 -8.00
N LYS A 176 -9.27 11.83 -7.58
CA LYS A 176 -9.74 11.86 -6.19
C LYS A 176 -10.21 10.49 -5.74
#